data_AF-A0A6I9QSA5-F1
#
_entry.id   AF-A0A6I9QSA5-F1
#
_cell.length_a   1.000
_cell.length_b   1.000
_cell.length_c   1.000
_cell.angle_alpha   90.00
_cell.angle_beta   90.00
_cell.angle_gamma   90.00
#
_symmetry.space_group_name_H-M   'P 1'
#
loop_
_entity.id
_entity.type
_entity.pdbx_description
1 polymer ?
#
loop_
_entity_poly.entity_id
_entity_poly.type
_entity_poly.pdbx_seq_one_letter_code
_entity_poly.pdbx_strand_id
1 'polypeptide(L)'
;MSGVWVFNKKGVVRLVEVPGAEPSSRRKVLVHVPTNEVVTSYEMLERKLAPLGWERYHCNPDLVQFHQRSSVHLISLPRDFSRLTSVHMYDVVVKSRNVFEVRDA
;
A
#
# COMPACT_ATOMS: atom_id res chain seq x y z
N MET A 1 2.39 8.36 -15.11
CA MET A 1 3.40 7.89 -16.08
C MET A 1 3.92 9.08 -16.88
N SER A 2 4.75 9.94 -16.29
CA SER A 2 5.44 11.01 -17.04
C SER A 2 6.83 11.20 -16.47
N GLY A 3 7.82 10.69 -17.18
CA GLY A 3 9.25 10.83 -16.91
C GLY A 3 9.98 10.58 -18.21
N VAL A 4 10.80 11.53 -18.64
CA VAL A 4 11.58 11.39 -19.89
C VAL A 4 12.84 10.60 -19.56
N TRP A 5 13.00 9.46 -20.21
CA TRP A 5 14.21 8.66 -20.11
C TRP A 5 15.34 9.36 -20.87
N VAL A 6 16.33 9.88 -20.16
CA VAL A 6 17.50 10.52 -20.77
C VAL A 6 18.68 9.56 -20.73
N PHE A 7 19.18 9.21 -21.91
CA PHE A 7 20.40 8.43 -22.08
C PHE A 7 21.60 9.36 -22.15
N ASN A 8 22.55 9.19 -21.24
CA ASN A 8 23.85 9.86 -21.35
C ASN A 8 24.84 8.94 -22.10
N LYS A 9 25.87 9.54 -22.72
CA LYS A 9 26.84 8.87 -23.61
C LYS A 9 27.69 7.77 -22.95
N LYS A 10 27.51 7.52 -21.65
CA LYS A 10 28.17 6.46 -20.86
C LYS A 10 27.23 5.31 -20.50
N GLY A 11 26.04 5.25 -21.08
CA GLY A 11 25.08 4.15 -20.91
C GLY A 11 24.33 4.14 -19.57
N VAL A 12 24.44 5.20 -18.76
CA VAL A 12 23.77 5.26 -17.47
C VAL A 12 22.40 5.91 -17.63
N VAL A 13 21.37 5.15 -17.34
CA VAL A 13 20.00 5.65 -17.34
C VAL A 13 19.75 6.40 -16.03
N ARG A 14 19.39 7.69 -16.11
CA ARG A 14 18.93 8.46 -14.94
C ARG A 14 17.55 9.01 -15.24
N LEU A 15 16.59 8.69 -14.38
CA LEU A 15 15.30 9.36 -14.36
C LEU A 15 15.53 10.79 -13.86
N VAL A 16 15.27 11.79 -14.72
CA VAL A 16 15.34 13.19 -14.32
C VAL A 16 13.95 13.58 -13.84
N GLU A 17 13.83 13.80 -12.52
CA GLU A 17 12.63 14.36 -11.91
C GLU A 17 12.56 15.85 -12.24
N VAL A 18 11.47 16.28 -12.87
CA VAL A 18 11.24 17.70 -13.18
C VAL A 18 10.80 18.39 -11.89
N PRO A 19 11.49 19.47 -11.44
CA PRO A 19 11.08 20.19 -10.25
C PRO A 19 9.73 20.88 -10.52
N GLY A 20 8.69 20.46 -9.81
CA GLY A 20 7.30 20.87 -10.04
C GLY A 20 6.41 19.78 -10.64
N ALA A 21 6.97 18.60 -10.93
CA ALA A 21 6.23 17.40 -11.25
C ALA A 21 6.24 16.40 -10.09
N GLU A 22 5.90 16.88 -8.88
CA GLU A 22 5.09 16.00 -8.04
C GLU A 22 3.74 15.96 -8.78
N PRO A 23 3.31 14.86 -9.42
CA PRO A 23 1.88 14.71 -9.52
C PRO A 23 1.43 14.82 -8.07
N SER A 24 0.58 15.78 -7.77
CA SER A 24 -0.41 15.61 -6.73
C SER A 24 -1.08 14.28 -7.02
N SER A 25 -0.45 13.19 -6.58
CA SER A 25 -0.99 11.85 -6.63
C SER A 25 -2.19 12.00 -5.74
N ARG A 26 -3.35 12.26 -6.36
CA ARG A 26 -4.65 12.32 -5.69
C ARG A 26 -4.60 11.29 -4.60
N ARG A 27 -4.66 11.78 -3.36
CA ARG A 27 -4.26 11.01 -2.18
C ARG A 27 -5.01 9.69 -2.27
N LYS A 28 -4.30 8.58 -2.48
CA LYS A 28 -4.99 7.31 -2.66
C LYS A 28 -5.56 6.89 -1.31
N VAL A 29 -6.74 6.29 -1.33
CA VAL A 29 -7.40 5.77 -0.14
C VAL A 29 -7.69 4.29 -0.33
N LEU A 30 -7.48 3.52 0.74
CA LEU A 30 -7.86 2.12 0.79
C LEU A 30 -9.32 2.05 1.25
N VAL A 31 -10.18 1.42 0.45
CA VAL A 31 -11.61 1.28 0.72
C VAL A 31 -11.93 -0.17 0.92
N HIS A 32 -12.69 -0.48 1.98
CA HIS A 32 -13.27 -1.80 2.17
C HIS A 32 -14.55 -1.92 1.32
N VAL A 33 -14.51 -2.72 0.27
CA VAL A 33 -15.57 -2.79 -0.76
C VAL A 33 -16.94 -3.16 -0.16
N PRO A 34 -17.07 -4.18 0.71
CA PRO A 34 -18.39 -4.57 1.23
C PRO A 34 -19.10 -3.50 2.07
N THR A 35 -18.37 -2.63 2.78
CA THR A 35 -18.97 -1.56 3.61
C THR A 35 -18.82 -0.17 3.00
N ASN A 36 -18.10 -0.06 1.89
CA ASN A 36 -17.75 1.21 1.24
C ASN A 36 -17.07 2.23 2.18
N GLU A 37 -16.40 1.75 3.23
CA GLU A 37 -15.72 2.61 4.20
C GLU A 37 -14.25 2.79 3.84
N VAL A 38 -13.76 4.02 3.96
CA VAL A 38 -12.33 4.34 3.85
C VAL A 38 -11.62 3.84 5.11
N VAL A 39 -10.54 3.08 4.92
CA VAL A 39 -9.67 2.65 6.01
C VAL A 39 -8.83 3.84 6.46
N THR A 40 -8.99 4.24 7.72
CA THR A 40 -8.32 5.43 8.30
C THR A 40 -7.32 5.08 9.41
N SER A 41 -7.27 3.83 9.85
CA SER A 41 -6.34 3.36 10.89
C SER A 41 -6.00 1.88 10.75
N TYR A 42 -4.92 1.44 11.41
CA TYR A 42 -4.54 0.03 11.44
C TYR A 42 -5.49 -0.85 12.24
N GLU A 43 -6.14 -0.31 13.28
CA GLU A 43 -7.16 -1.02 14.04
C GLU A 43 -8.37 -1.34 13.15
N MET A 44 -8.80 -0.37 12.34
CA MET A 44 -9.87 -0.57 11.37
C MET A 44 -9.47 -1.60 10.32
N LEU A 45 -8.26 -1.50 9.76
CA LEU A 45 -7.75 -2.46 8.79
C LEU A 45 -7.72 -3.88 9.36
N GLU A 46 -7.23 -4.03 10.58
CA GLU A 46 -7.17 -5.30 11.30
C GLU A 46 -8.54 -5.93 11.51
N ARG A 47 -9.53 -5.14 11.94
CA ARG A 47 -10.92 -5.62 12.08
C ARG A 47 -11.52 -6.11 10.76
N LYS A 48 -11.17 -5.48 9.64
CA LYS A 48 -11.63 -5.90 8.30
C LYS A 48 -10.87 -7.13 7.77
N LEU A 49 -9.60 -7.26 8.12
CA LEU A 49 -8.74 -8.38 7.72
C LEU A 49 -8.97 -9.65 8.56
N ALA A 50 -9.30 -9.52 9.84
CA ALA A 50 -9.57 -10.63 10.77
C ALA A 50 -10.57 -11.69 10.24
N PRO A 51 -11.78 -11.33 9.74
CA PRO A 51 -12.71 -12.32 9.20
C PRO A 51 -12.20 -13.02 7.94
N LEU A 52 -11.18 -12.47 7.27
CA LEU A 52 -10.51 -13.07 6.11
C LEU A 52 -9.34 -13.99 6.51
N GLY A 53 -9.16 -14.25 7.81
CA GLY A 53 -8.14 -15.14 8.37
C GLY A 53 -6.75 -14.52 8.52
N TRP A 54 -6.67 -13.19 8.54
CA TRP A 54 -5.43 -12.46 8.79
C TRP A 54 -5.28 -12.12 10.27
N GLU A 55 -4.08 -12.30 10.79
CA GLU A 55 -3.75 -12.05 12.20
C GLU A 55 -2.46 -11.25 12.32
N ARG A 56 -2.26 -10.61 13.47
CA ARG A 56 -1.04 -9.85 13.72
C ARG A 56 0.19 -10.72 13.82
N TYR A 57 1.25 -10.26 13.15
CA TYR A 57 2.55 -10.91 13.17
C TYR A 57 3.60 -9.95 13.76
N HIS A 58 4.14 -10.31 14.92
CA HIS A 58 4.99 -9.43 15.73
C HIS A 58 6.50 -9.76 15.58
N CYS A 59 6.98 -9.94 14.35
CA CYS A 59 8.40 -10.25 14.12
C CYS A 59 9.29 -8.99 14.10
N ASN A 60 8.78 -7.87 13.58
CA ASN A 60 9.51 -6.62 13.49
C ASN A 60 8.76 -5.46 14.18
N PRO A 61 9.32 -4.83 15.22
CA PRO A 61 8.66 -3.74 15.97
C PRO A 61 8.53 -2.42 15.17
N ASP A 62 9.26 -2.27 14.07
CA ASP A 62 9.22 -1.08 13.20
C ASP A 62 8.17 -1.18 12.10
N LEU A 63 7.52 -2.34 11.99
CA LEU A 63 6.51 -2.63 10.98
C LEU A 63 5.22 -3.11 11.64
N VAL A 64 4.16 -2.96 10.86
CA VAL A 64 2.82 -3.42 11.20
C VAL A 64 2.51 -4.54 10.21
N GLN A 65 2.67 -5.78 10.65
CA GLN A 65 2.57 -6.95 9.78
C GLN A 65 1.31 -7.78 10.07
N PHE A 66 0.79 -8.41 9.02
CA PHE A 66 -0.31 -9.36 9.11
C PHE A 66 0.05 -10.64 8.37
N HIS A 67 -0.20 -11.78 8.99
CA HIS A 67 -0.04 -13.11 8.40
C HIS A 67 -1.40 -13.75 8.19
N GLN A 68 -1.60 -14.41 7.05
CA GLN A 68 -2.84 -15.13 6.78
C GLN A 68 -2.72 -16.59 7.18
N ARG A 69 -3.54 -17.07 8.12
CA ARG A 69 -3.43 -18.42 8.71
C ARG A 69 -3.41 -19.59 7.73
N SER A 70 -4.10 -19.45 6.60
CA SER A 70 -4.26 -20.51 5.59
C SER A 70 -3.30 -20.38 4.40
N SER A 71 -2.36 -19.44 4.43
CA SER A 71 -1.43 -19.20 3.33
C SER A 71 -0.07 -18.72 3.84
N VAL A 72 0.89 -18.55 2.92
CA VAL A 72 2.21 -17.95 3.22
C VAL A 72 2.21 -16.43 3.07
N HIS A 73 1.04 -15.81 2.90
CA HIS A 73 0.96 -14.38 2.61
C HIS A 73 1.23 -13.55 3.87
N LEU A 74 2.07 -12.51 3.68
CA LEU A 74 2.43 -11.54 4.70
C LEU A 74 2.23 -10.13 4.15
N ILE A 75 1.35 -9.35 4.76
CA ILE A 75 1.22 -7.92 4.47
C ILE A 75 2.17 -7.18 5.42
N SER A 76 3.03 -6.30 4.90
CA SER A 76 3.97 -5.51 5.71
C SER A 76 3.74 -4.02 5.47
N LEU A 77 3.35 -3.30 6.53
CA LEU A 77 2.98 -1.89 6.48
C LEU A 77 3.89 -1.07 7.39
N PRO A 78 4.09 0.23 7.10
CA PRO A 78 4.86 1.12 7.98
C PRO A 78 4.18 1.25 9.34
N ARG A 79 4.94 1.43 10.42
CA ARG A 79 4.35 1.57 11.75
C ARG A 79 3.40 2.76 11.90
N ASP A 80 3.71 3.87 11.24
CA ASP A 80 2.84 5.03 11.19
C ASP A 80 1.91 4.93 9.97
N PHE A 81 0.60 5.03 10.21
CA PHE A 81 -0.44 4.99 9.18
C PHE A 81 -0.33 6.17 8.21
N SER A 82 0.20 7.32 8.65
CA SER A 82 0.40 8.50 7.80
C SER A 82 1.38 8.23 6.64
N ARG A 83 2.27 7.25 6.83
CA ARG A 83 3.30 6.84 5.86
C ARG A 83 2.81 5.75 4.89
N LEU A 84 1.53 5.36 4.98
CA LEU A 84 0.96 4.36 4.10
C LEU A 84 0.89 4.90 2.66
N THR A 85 1.67 4.28 1.77
CA THR A 85 1.71 4.64 0.34
C THR A 85 0.79 3.75 -0.49
N SER A 86 0.53 4.14 -1.74
CA SER A 86 -0.26 3.34 -2.69
C SER A 86 0.31 1.93 -2.90
N VAL A 87 1.64 1.76 -2.89
CA VAL A 87 2.30 0.46 -3.00
C VAL A 87 1.85 -0.48 -1.87
N HIS A 88 1.80 0.02 -0.63
CA HIS A 88 1.32 -0.74 0.51
C HIS A 88 -0.18 -1.05 0.40
N MET A 89 -0.98 -0.10 -0.08
CA MET A 89 -2.42 -0.29 -0.27
C MET A 89 -2.71 -1.38 -1.32
N TYR A 90 -2.00 -1.38 -2.45
CA TYR A 90 -2.16 -2.40 -3.48
C TYR A 90 -1.70 -3.79 -3.00
N ASP A 91 -0.68 -3.86 -2.13
CA ASP A 91 -0.28 -5.12 -1.51
C ASP A 91 -1.43 -5.75 -0.71
N VAL A 92 -2.17 -4.93 0.05
CA VAL A 92 -3.38 -5.37 0.75
C VAL A 92 -4.44 -5.87 -0.25
N VAL A 93 -4.73 -5.10 -1.31
CA VAL A 93 -5.75 -5.46 -2.30
C VAL A 93 -5.47 -6.82 -2.95
N VAL A 94 -4.23 -7.01 -3.41
CA VAL A 94 -3.81 -8.26 -4.09
C VAL A 94 -3.90 -9.45 -3.13
N LYS A 95 -3.47 -9.30 -1.88
CA LYS A 95 -3.44 -10.39 -0.89
C LYS A 95 -4.82 -10.69 -0.29
N SER A 96 -5.73 -9.73 -0.29
CA SER A 96 -7.10 -9.88 0.24
C SER A 96 -8.15 -10.21 -0.81
N ARG A 97 -7.76 -10.70 -2.00
CA ARG A 97 -8.67 -11.15 -3.07
C ARG A 97 -9.76 -10.12 -3.43
N ASN A 98 -9.37 -8.85 -3.57
CA ASN A 98 -10.26 -7.74 -3.96
C ASN A 98 -11.39 -7.39 -2.97
N VAL A 99 -11.29 -7.78 -1.69
CA VAL A 99 -12.17 -7.25 -0.62
C VAL A 99 -11.91 -5.76 -0.36
N PHE A 100 -10.73 -5.28 -0.77
CA PHE A 100 -10.36 -3.87 -0.74
C PHE A 100 -10.15 -3.32 -2.14
N GLU A 101 -10.25 -2.01 -2.25
CA GLU A 101 -9.99 -1.26 -3.48
C GLU A 101 -9.17 0.00 -3.15
N VAL A 102 -8.27 0.40 -4.06
CA VAL A 102 -7.57 1.68 -3.95
C VAL A 102 -8.27 2.71 -4.83
N ARG A 103 -8.80 3.77 -4.21
CA ARG A 103 -9.50 4.87 -4.90
C ARG A 103 -8.74 6.17 -4.79
N ASP A 104 -9.08 7.15 -5.64
CA ASP A 104 -8.70 8.54 -5.42
C ASP A 104 -9.52 9.11 -4.25
N ALA A 105 -8.87 9.86 -3.33
CA ALA A 105 -9.54 10.61 -2.26
C ALA A 105 -10.40 11.75 -2.80
#